data_AF-A0A363RTU6-F1
#
_entry.id   AF-A0A363RTU6-F1
#
_cell.length_a   1.000
_cell.length_b   1.000
_cell.length_c   1.000
_cell.angle_alpha   90.00
_cell.angle_beta   90.00
_cell.angle_gamma   90.00
#
_symmetry.space_group_name_H-M   'P 1'
#
loop_
_entity.id
_entity.type
_entity.pdbx_description
1 polymer ?
#
loop_
_entity_poly.entity_id
_entity_poly.type
_entity_poly.pdbx_seq_one_letter_code
_entity_poly.pdbx_strand_id
1 'polypeptide(L)'
;MDLDIVGLSRLQFALTALYHFLFVPLTLGLSMLIAIMETVYVMTRRVIWRQMTKFWGVLFGINFAIGVATGLVMEFQFGMNWSYYSHYVGDIFGAPLAIEGLMAFFLEATFVGLFFFGWDKLSPVKHLIVTWLTALGTNLSALWILIANGWMQNPVGAVFNPQTMRMEVNDFAAVLTNPVAQAKFVHTVSAGYVCAAIFVLGVSAWYLLKGRHVALAKRSMTVAAAFGLAGSLSVVVLGDESGYLSGEHQKMKLAAIEAMWETEPAPAAFTAIGFPDQEARETHYAIHIPWAMGLIGTRSLDTELQGINDLVKHAEVLIRDGIKAYDALEKIRDAGSTTTISPELKEQFEANGKSLGYALLLKRYVDDPRQASDAQIAKAAWDTVPQVAPLFWTFRIMVALGMFFIVLTAAFFYLASRHQLENRRWLLWVAVWSIPLPWVAIECGWFVAEFGRQPWIIEGVLPTAVAASNLGVTTLLITILGFVALYTVLLIIEMKLMLKAIQKGPELEPEQRDPQPLSYASIATAQPTYSGK
;
A
#
# COMPACT_ATOMS: atom_id res chain seq x y z
N MET A 1 -13.21 -1.43 -21.50
CA MET A 1 -12.70 -0.11 -21.06
C MET A 1 -12.95 0.82 -22.23
N ASP A 2 -13.86 1.77 -22.08
CA ASP A 2 -14.09 2.76 -23.14
C ASP A 2 -12.82 3.60 -23.28
N LEU A 3 -12.33 3.79 -24.51
CA LEU A 3 -11.13 4.59 -24.81
C LEU A 3 -11.42 6.10 -24.73
N ASP A 4 -12.16 6.50 -23.70
CA ASP A 4 -12.41 7.90 -23.39
C ASP A 4 -11.27 8.49 -22.55
N ILE A 5 -11.30 9.81 -22.37
CA ILE A 5 -10.25 10.55 -21.65
C ILE A 5 -10.12 10.04 -20.20
N VAL A 6 -11.25 9.73 -19.55
CA VAL A 6 -11.28 9.24 -18.17
C VAL A 6 -10.63 7.86 -18.08
N GLY A 7 -10.98 6.94 -18.97
CA GLY A 7 -10.42 5.59 -19.06
C GLY A 7 -8.91 5.62 -19.29
N LEU A 8 -8.44 6.48 -20.19
CA LEU A 8 -7.01 6.65 -20.45
C LEU A 8 -6.25 7.27 -19.26
N SER A 9 -6.80 8.30 -18.61
CA SER A 9 -6.20 8.88 -17.40
C SER A 9 -6.11 7.87 -16.26
N ARG A 10 -7.15 7.04 -16.07
CA ARG A 10 -7.15 5.94 -15.11
C ARG A 10 -6.11 4.89 -15.45
N LEU A 11 -6.01 4.49 -16.71
CA LEU A 11 -5.02 3.52 -17.18
C LEU A 11 -3.60 4.04 -16.96
N GLN A 12 -3.34 5.31 -17.28
CA GLN A 12 -2.04 5.93 -17.07
C GLN A 12 -1.64 5.91 -15.59
N PHE A 13 -2.55 6.35 -14.72
CA PHE A 13 -2.31 6.36 -13.27
C PHE A 13 -2.11 4.94 -12.74
N ALA A 14 -2.93 3.98 -13.18
CA ALA A 14 -2.80 2.58 -12.78
C ALA A 14 -1.44 2.01 -13.20
N LEU A 15 -1.00 2.23 -14.44
CA LEU A 15 0.31 1.77 -14.91
C LEU A 15 1.44 2.34 -14.05
N THR A 16 1.46 3.65 -13.82
CA THR A 16 2.51 4.28 -13.02
C THR A 16 2.49 3.79 -11.57
N ALA A 17 1.31 3.70 -10.95
CA ALA A 17 1.16 3.26 -9.56
C ALA A 17 1.62 1.81 -9.37
N LEU A 18 1.16 0.89 -10.22
CA LEU A 18 1.56 -0.53 -10.17
C LEU A 18 3.07 -0.66 -10.40
N TYR A 19 3.64 0.06 -11.39
CA TYR A 19 5.10 0.05 -11.60
C TYR A 19 5.88 0.56 -10.39
N HIS A 20 5.45 1.68 -9.80
CA HIS A 20 6.10 2.25 -8.63
C HIS A 20 6.07 1.25 -7.46
N PHE A 21 4.93 0.58 -7.26
CA PHE A 21 4.74 -0.36 -6.17
C PHE A 21 5.44 -1.71 -6.38
N LEU A 22 6.10 -1.95 -7.51
CA LEU A 22 7.08 -3.03 -7.62
C LEU A 22 8.32 -2.77 -6.74
N PHE A 23 8.69 -1.51 -6.53
CA PHE A 23 9.94 -1.16 -5.83
C PHE A 23 9.69 -0.81 -4.36
N VAL A 24 8.57 -0.16 -4.04
CA VAL A 24 8.23 0.27 -2.68
C VAL A 24 8.30 -0.84 -1.61
N PRO A 25 7.63 -2.01 -1.75
CA PRO A 25 7.58 -3.01 -0.69
C PRO A 25 8.96 -3.61 -0.39
N LEU A 26 9.80 -3.76 -1.41
CA LEU A 26 11.15 -4.26 -1.21
C LEU A 26 12.02 -3.25 -0.45
N THR A 27 11.90 -1.95 -0.73
CA THR A 27 12.55 -0.88 0.03
C THR A 27 12.11 -0.89 1.50
N LEU A 28 10.79 -0.94 1.75
CA LEU A 28 10.21 -0.94 3.09
C LEU A 28 10.74 -2.09 3.94
N GLY A 29 10.75 -3.31 3.40
CA GLY A 29 11.19 -4.47 4.17
C GLY A 29 12.72 -4.62 4.25
N LEU A 30 13.47 -4.29 3.19
CA LEU A 30 14.93 -4.38 3.23
C LEU A 30 15.53 -3.35 4.19
N SER A 31 14.98 -2.14 4.29
CA SER A 31 15.48 -1.13 5.23
C SER A 31 15.46 -1.66 6.67
N MET A 32 14.36 -2.32 7.08
CA MET A 32 14.22 -2.96 8.38
C MET A 32 15.15 -4.16 8.55
N LEU A 33 15.25 -5.04 7.56
CA LEU A 33 16.15 -6.20 7.62
C LEU A 33 17.63 -5.79 7.73
N ILE A 34 18.05 -4.77 6.99
CA ILE A 34 19.40 -4.21 7.05
C ILE A 34 19.66 -3.60 8.43
N ALA A 35 18.72 -2.84 8.98
CA ALA A 35 18.82 -2.26 10.33
C ALA A 35 18.95 -3.35 11.41
N ILE A 36 18.18 -4.44 11.31
CA ILE A 36 18.29 -5.60 12.19
C ILE A 36 19.67 -6.25 12.07
N MET A 37 20.14 -6.52 10.85
CA MET A 37 21.46 -7.14 10.63
C MET A 37 22.59 -6.27 11.17
N GLU A 38 22.52 -4.96 11.00
CA GLU A 38 23.52 -4.04 11.52
C GLU A 38 23.47 -3.92 13.04
N THR A 39 22.27 -3.97 13.63
CA THR A 39 22.12 -4.03 15.10
C THR A 39 22.87 -5.25 15.65
N VAL A 40 22.69 -6.42 15.03
CA VAL A 40 23.41 -7.63 15.43
C VAL A 40 24.92 -7.49 15.20
N TYR A 41 25.36 -6.81 14.13
CA TYR A 41 26.78 -6.49 13.94
C TYR A 41 27.33 -5.63 15.10
N VAL A 42 26.67 -4.55 15.47
CA VAL A 42 27.14 -3.65 16.53
C VAL A 42 27.17 -4.36 17.88
N MET A 43 26.20 -5.24 18.16
CA MET A 43 26.15 -6.03 19.39
C MET A 43 27.21 -7.14 19.44
N THR A 44 27.46 -7.83 18.33
CA THR A 44 28.29 -9.05 18.33
C THR A 44 29.70 -8.84 17.80
N ARG A 45 29.96 -7.74 17.09
CA ARG A 45 31.21 -7.41 16.39
C ARG A 45 31.67 -8.44 15.36
N ARG A 46 30.83 -9.42 15.01
CA ARG A 46 31.18 -10.42 14.00
C ARG A 46 31.09 -9.82 12.60
N VAL A 47 32.21 -9.84 11.88
CA VAL A 47 32.36 -9.23 10.53
C VAL A 47 31.32 -9.73 9.53
N ILE A 48 30.86 -10.98 9.64
CA ILE A 48 29.82 -11.53 8.75
C ILE A 48 28.52 -10.71 8.74
N TRP A 49 28.13 -10.11 9.88
CA TRP A 49 26.91 -9.29 9.93
C TRP A 49 27.10 -7.97 9.20
N ARG A 50 28.31 -7.38 9.28
CA ARG A 50 28.66 -6.20 8.47
C ARG A 50 28.62 -6.52 6.97
N GLN A 51 29.18 -7.66 6.57
CA GLN A 51 29.13 -8.12 5.18
C GLN A 51 27.69 -8.33 4.69
N MET A 52 26.84 -8.90 5.55
CA MET A 52 25.40 -9.06 5.27
C MET A 52 24.72 -7.71 5.08
N THR A 53 24.88 -6.76 6.01
CA THR A 53 24.31 -5.42 5.93
C THR A 53 24.74 -4.71 4.64
N LYS A 54 26.03 -4.77 4.28
CA LYS A 54 26.54 -4.17 3.03
C LYS A 54 25.96 -4.84 1.79
N PHE A 55 25.93 -6.18 1.74
CA PHE A 55 25.42 -6.92 0.59
C PHE A 55 23.93 -6.64 0.34
N TRP A 56 23.09 -6.76 1.36
CA TRP A 56 21.67 -6.45 1.22
C TRP A 56 21.44 -4.95 0.99
N GLY A 57 22.31 -4.10 1.56
CA GLY A 57 22.37 -2.66 1.27
C GLY A 57 22.56 -2.34 -0.22
N VAL A 58 23.41 -3.09 -0.94
CA VAL A 58 23.57 -2.89 -2.40
C VAL A 58 22.26 -3.17 -3.15
N LEU A 59 21.57 -4.27 -2.83
CA LEU A 59 20.29 -4.60 -3.46
C LEU A 59 19.20 -3.58 -3.11
N PHE A 60 19.17 -3.14 -1.85
CA PHE A 60 18.33 -2.03 -1.41
C PHE A 60 18.61 -0.76 -2.22
N GLY A 61 19.87 -0.37 -2.41
CA GLY A 61 20.23 0.84 -3.16
C GLY A 61 19.82 0.80 -4.65
N ILE A 62 19.96 -0.35 -5.30
CA ILE A 62 19.51 -0.56 -6.69
C ILE A 62 18.00 -0.33 -6.78
N ASN A 63 17.24 -1.00 -5.92
CA ASN A 63 15.78 -0.89 -5.88
C ASN A 63 15.30 0.51 -5.49
N PHE A 64 15.94 1.11 -4.47
CA PHE A 64 15.62 2.44 -3.95
C PHE A 64 15.72 3.52 -5.03
N ALA A 65 16.80 3.50 -5.84
CA ALA A 65 17.00 4.49 -6.90
C ALA A 65 15.85 4.52 -7.92
N ILE A 66 15.33 3.35 -8.30
CA ILE A 66 14.21 3.24 -9.23
C ILE A 66 12.88 3.61 -8.54
N GLY A 67 12.73 3.24 -7.26
CA GLY A 67 11.61 3.67 -6.43
C GLY A 67 11.47 5.19 -6.37
N VAL A 68 12.57 5.92 -6.12
CA VAL A 68 12.58 7.40 -6.13
C VAL A 68 12.19 7.94 -7.50
N ALA A 69 12.78 7.41 -8.58
CA ALA A 69 12.50 7.89 -9.94
C ALA A 69 11.02 7.72 -10.33
N THR A 70 10.41 6.60 -9.95
CA THR A 70 8.99 6.34 -10.21
C THR A 70 8.06 7.12 -9.29
N GLY A 71 8.46 7.35 -8.04
CA GLY A 71 7.69 8.13 -7.05
C GLY A 71 7.55 9.60 -7.45
N LEU A 72 8.61 10.21 -8.01
CA LEU A 72 8.55 11.57 -8.55
C LEU A 72 7.47 11.71 -9.63
N VAL A 73 7.32 10.70 -10.50
CA VAL A 73 6.29 10.76 -11.55
C VAL A 73 4.88 10.67 -10.95
N MET A 74 4.68 9.84 -9.93
CA MET A 74 3.39 9.72 -9.22
C MET A 74 2.95 11.06 -8.62
N GLU A 75 3.85 11.77 -7.95
CA GLU A 75 3.55 13.06 -7.32
C GLU A 75 3.03 14.08 -8.34
N PHE A 76 3.70 14.20 -9.49
CA PHE A 76 3.27 15.15 -10.53
C PHE A 76 1.98 14.71 -11.26
N GLN A 77 1.65 13.41 -11.30
CA GLN A 77 0.44 12.94 -11.98
C GLN A 77 -0.85 13.45 -11.33
N PHE A 78 -0.85 13.68 -10.01
CA PHE A 78 -2.00 14.32 -9.34
C PHE A 78 -2.30 15.69 -9.94
N GLY A 79 -1.29 16.53 -10.15
CA GLY A 79 -1.47 17.87 -10.72
C GLY A 79 -1.76 17.91 -12.22
N MET A 80 -1.19 16.98 -12.99
CA MET A 80 -1.32 17.00 -14.47
C MET A 80 -2.63 16.38 -14.95
N ASN A 81 -2.94 15.17 -14.51
CA ASN A 81 -4.05 14.37 -15.06
C ASN A 81 -5.34 14.46 -14.25
N TRP A 82 -5.24 14.99 -13.03
CA TRP A 82 -6.32 15.03 -12.05
C TRP A 82 -6.47 16.45 -11.47
N SER A 83 -6.52 17.46 -12.35
CA SER A 83 -6.52 18.87 -11.92
C SER A 83 -7.77 19.26 -11.11
N TYR A 84 -8.95 18.77 -11.50
CA TYR A 84 -10.17 19.01 -10.73
C TYR A 84 -10.13 18.32 -9.37
N TYR A 85 -9.59 17.11 -9.29
CA TYR A 85 -9.30 16.44 -8.02
C TYR A 85 -8.37 17.29 -7.14
N SER A 86 -7.24 17.75 -7.67
CA SER A 86 -6.29 18.58 -6.91
C SER A 86 -6.90 19.88 -6.41
N HIS A 87 -7.80 20.49 -7.18
CA HIS A 87 -8.56 21.66 -6.72
C HIS A 87 -9.59 21.30 -5.64
N TYR A 88 -10.36 20.24 -5.86
CA TYR A 88 -11.51 19.87 -5.05
C TYR A 88 -11.12 19.37 -3.66
N VAL A 89 -9.97 18.68 -3.51
CA VAL A 89 -9.52 18.13 -2.22
C VAL A 89 -8.13 18.59 -1.79
N GLY A 90 -7.54 19.57 -2.47
CA GLY A 90 -6.15 20.00 -2.24
C GLY A 90 -5.85 20.42 -0.79
N ASP A 91 -6.82 21.05 -0.11
CA ASP A 91 -6.66 21.50 1.28
C ASP A 91 -6.50 20.33 2.26
N ILE A 92 -7.05 19.15 1.95
CA ILE A 92 -6.96 17.95 2.79
C ILE A 92 -5.84 17.04 2.29
N PHE A 93 -5.88 16.69 1.00
CA PHE A 93 -4.99 15.69 0.42
C PHE A 93 -3.56 16.21 0.24
N GLY A 94 -3.40 17.50 -0.05
CA GLY A 94 -2.08 18.11 -0.26
C GLY A 94 -1.26 18.22 1.03
N ALA A 95 -1.90 18.36 2.19
CA ALA A 95 -1.19 18.54 3.46
C ALA A 95 -0.37 17.30 3.87
N PRO A 96 -0.92 16.06 3.91
CA PRO A 96 -0.12 14.86 4.15
C PRO A 96 1.03 14.68 3.16
N LEU A 97 0.82 14.93 1.87
CA LEU A 97 1.87 14.81 0.84
C LEU A 97 3.01 15.82 1.06
N ALA A 98 2.69 17.07 1.44
CA ALA A 98 3.71 18.06 1.75
C ALA A 98 4.49 17.69 3.03
N ILE A 99 3.82 17.19 4.05
CA ILE A 99 4.45 16.73 5.30
C ILE A 99 5.33 15.51 5.05
N GLU A 100 4.88 14.58 4.19
CA GLU A 100 5.68 13.44 3.73
C GLU A 100 7.03 13.91 3.17
N GLY A 101 7.00 14.87 2.25
CA GLY A 101 8.21 15.43 1.66
C GLY A 101 9.15 16.02 2.71
N LEU A 102 8.63 16.83 3.63
CA LEU A 102 9.42 17.52 4.66
C LEU A 102 9.97 16.57 5.74
N MET A 103 9.22 15.56 6.14
CA MET A 103 9.56 14.70 7.29
C MET A 103 10.21 13.38 6.87
N ALA A 104 9.68 12.72 5.84
CA ALA A 104 10.10 11.38 5.45
C ALA A 104 11.15 11.42 4.34
N PHE A 105 10.88 12.09 3.21
CA PHE A 105 11.79 12.10 2.06
C PHE A 105 13.14 12.73 2.40
N PHE A 106 13.16 13.87 3.09
CA PHE A 106 14.42 14.47 3.54
C PHE A 106 15.20 13.56 4.48
N LEU A 107 14.52 12.86 5.38
CA LEU A 107 15.15 11.94 6.32
C LEU A 107 15.80 10.77 5.58
N GLU A 108 15.03 10.05 4.76
CA GLU A 108 15.55 8.89 4.06
C GLU A 108 16.62 9.27 3.02
N ALA A 109 16.43 10.33 2.23
CA ALA A 109 17.36 10.72 1.18
C ALA A 109 18.70 11.21 1.73
N THR A 110 18.69 11.83 2.92
CA THR A 110 19.92 12.25 3.60
C THR A 110 20.65 11.06 4.20
N PHE A 111 19.93 10.22 4.95
CA PHE A 111 20.55 9.12 5.69
C PHE A 111 20.91 7.92 4.81
N VAL A 112 20.25 7.71 3.66
CA VAL A 112 20.67 6.67 2.70
C VAL A 112 22.05 6.95 2.11
N GLY A 113 22.37 8.22 1.81
CA GLY A 113 23.70 8.60 1.37
C GLY A 113 24.76 8.32 2.44
N LEU A 114 24.46 8.69 3.69
CA LEU A 114 25.33 8.40 4.82
C LEU A 114 25.48 6.89 5.10
N PHE A 115 24.44 6.09 4.87
CA PHE A 115 24.49 4.62 5.00
C PHE A 115 25.49 3.99 4.03
N PHE A 116 25.56 4.46 2.78
CA PHE A 116 26.49 3.90 1.81
C PHE A 116 27.93 4.39 2.01
N PHE A 117 28.10 5.68 2.30
CA PHE A 117 29.44 6.32 2.32
C PHE A 117 30.02 6.52 3.73
N GLY A 118 29.27 6.17 4.78
CA GLY A 118 29.62 6.42 6.18
C GLY A 118 30.43 5.31 6.84
N TRP A 119 30.57 4.13 6.21
CA TRP A 119 31.17 2.94 6.82
C TRP A 119 32.58 3.13 7.41
N ASP A 120 33.40 3.99 6.81
CA ASP A 120 34.77 4.25 7.24
C ASP A 120 34.92 5.63 7.93
N LYS A 121 33.84 6.42 7.99
CA LYS A 121 33.82 7.78 8.57
C LYS A 121 33.08 7.87 9.90
N LEU A 122 32.17 6.93 10.15
CA LEU A 122 31.33 6.90 11.35
C LEU A 122 31.77 5.76 12.27
N SER A 123 31.61 5.98 13.59
CA SER A 123 31.72 4.85 14.52
C SER A 123 30.56 3.87 14.28
N PRO A 124 30.70 2.58 14.63
CA PRO A 124 29.66 1.60 14.35
C PRO A 124 28.29 1.92 14.96
N VAL A 125 28.26 2.57 16.13
CA VAL A 125 26.99 3.02 16.75
C VAL A 125 26.38 4.19 15.97
N LYS A 126 27.20 5.14 15.51
CA LYS A 126 26.73 6.26 14.69
C LYS A 126 26.19 5.78 13.34
N HIS A 127 26.86 4.80 12.72
CA HIS A 127 26.38 4.18 11.49
C HIS A 127 25.05 3.45 11.71
N LEU A 128 24.90 2.73 12.82
CA LEU A 128 23.64 2.08 13.15
C LEU A 128 22.48 3.06 13.32
N ILE A 129 22.70 4.22 13.94
CA ILE A 129 21.70 5.29 14.04
C ILE A 129 21.27 5.76 12.64
N VAL A 130 22.23 5.97 11.74
CA VAL A 130 21.95 6.32 10.34
C VAL A 130 21.05 5.27 9.69
N THR A 131 21.36 3.99 9.83
CA THR A 131 20.57 2.89 9.25
C THR A 131 19.15 2.83 9.79
N TRP A 132 18.96 3.03 11.10
CA TRP A 132 17.62 3.10 11.69
C TRP A 132 16.84 4.35 11.28
N LEU A 133 17.51 5.50 11.11
CA LEU A 133 16.85 6.71 10.62
C LEU A 133 16.44 6.58 9.14
N THR A 134 17.22 5.89 8.32
CA THR A 134 16.80 5.53 6.95
C THR A 134 15.55 4.66 6.99
N ALA A 135 15.53 3.60 7.80
CA ALA A 135 14.38 2.71 7.92
C ALA A 135 13.13 3.42 8.47
N LEU A 136 13.32 4.32 9.44
CA LEU A 136 12.25 5.16 9.98
C LEU A 136 11.69 6.10 8.91
N GLY A 137 12.56 6.77 8.14
CA GLY A 137 12.15 7.66 7.05
C GLY A 137 11.27 6.97 6.01
N THR A 138 11.70 5.80 5.54
CA THR A 138 10.91 5.01 4.58
C THR A 138 9.54 4.59 5.15
N ASN A 139 9.46 4.24 6.45
CA ASN A 139 8.18 3.89 7.07
C ASN A 139 7.28 5.12 7.35
N LEU A 140 7.87 6.27 7.65
CA LEU A 140 7.12 7.53 7.77
C LEU A 140 6.55 7.98 6.42
N SER A 141 7.25 7.73 5.31
CA SER A 141 6.69 7.97 3.98
C SER A 141 5.44 7.13 3.76
N ALA A 142 5.52 5.81 4.01
CA ALA A 142 4.37 4.92 3.94
C ALA A 142 3.20 5.39 4.83
N LEU A 143 3.48 5.92 6.03
CA LEU A 143 2.44 6.47 6.91
C LEU A 143 1.70 7.63 6.25
N TRP A 144 2.41 8.66 5.79
CA TRP A 144 1.79 9.88 5.28
C TRP A 144 1.02 9.64 3.97
N ILE A 145 1.56 8.83 3.06
CA ILE A 145 0.87 8.51 1.81
C ILE A 145 -0.38 7.64 2.06
N LEU A 146 -0.35 6.76 3.07
CA LEU A 146 -1.50 5.92 3.43
C LEU A 146 -2.53 6.66 4.28
N ILE A 147 -2.16 7.73 4.99
CA ILE A 147 -3.13 8.70 5.55
C ILE A 147 -3.89 9.36 4.40
N ALA A 148 -3.19 9.86 3.38
CA ALA A 148 -3.82 10.49 2.23
C ALA A 148 -4.76 9.51 1.50
N ASN A 149 -4.28 8.31 1.19
CA ASN A 149 -5.08 7.28 0.52
C ASN A 149 -6.21 6.71 1.41
N GLY A 150 -6.00 6.56 2.72
CA GLY A 150 -7.03 6.15 3.67
C GLY A 150 -8.16 7.17 3.77
N TRP A 151 -7.83 8.46 3.70
CA TRP A 151 -8.84 9.53 3.61
C TRP A 151 -9.66 9.47 2.33
N MET A 152 -9.05 9.12 1.18
CA MET A 152 -9.80 8.91 -0.07
C MET A 152 -10.86 7.79 0.04
N GLN A 153 -10.64 6.85 0.97
CA GLN A 153 -11.50 5.69 1.21
C GLN A 153 -12.56 5.98 2.30
N ASN A 154 -12.27 6.89 3.22
CA ASN A 154 -13.18 7.32 4.29
C ASN A 154 -12.94 8.81 4.60
N PRO A 155 -13.65 9.74 3.94
CA PRO A 155 -13.34 11.17 3.98
C PRO A 155 -13.87 11.87 5.24
N VAL A 156 -13.25 11.58 6.39
CA VAL A 156 -13.53 12.23 7.68
C VAL A 156 -12.75 13.53 7.86
N GLY A 157 -13.18 14.40 8.78
CA GLY A 157 -12.46 15.63 9.13
C GLY A 157 -12.47 16.72 8.05
N ALA A 158 -13.39 16.64 7.09
CA ALA A 158 -13.54 17.59 6.00
C ALA A 158 -15.02 17.86 5.67
N VAL A 159 -15.32 19.06 5.20
CA VAL A 159 -16.66 19.49 4.79
C VAL A 159 -16.58 20.20 3.44
N PHE A 160 -17.57 19.98 2.58
CA PHE A 160 -17.68 20.72 1.33
C PHE A 160 -18.14 22.15 1.57
N ASN A 161 -17.37 23.12 1.07
CA ASN A 161 -17.73 24.53 1.12
C ASN A 161 -18.31 24.97 -0.24
N PRO A 162 -19.61 25.32 -0.31
CA PRO A 162 -20.28 25.69 -1.56
C PRO A 162 -19.82 27.04 -2.13
N GLN A 163 -19.12 27.89 -1.36
CA GLN A 163 -18.59 29.15 -1.86
C GLN A 163 -17.23 28.98 -2.55
N THR A 164 -16.37 28.13 -1.99
CA THR A 164 -15.03 27.85 -2.54
C THR A 164 -15.04 26.65 -3.49
N MET A 165 -16.15 25.91 -3.57
CA MET A 165 -16.38 24.76 -4.46
C MET A 165 -15.39 23.61 -4.25
N ARG A 166 -14.93 23.43 -3.01
CA ARG A 166 -13.96 22.42 -2.61
C ARG A 166 -14.23 21.91 -1.20
N MET A 167 -13.63 20.77 -0.88
CA MET A 167 -13.57 20.23 0.48
C MET A 167 -12.54 21.04 1.28
N GLU A 168 -12.89 21.41 2.52
CA GLU A 168 -12.01 22.11 3.45
C GLU A 168 -11.86 21.30 4.74
N VAL A 169 -10.65 21.27 5.30
CA VAL A 169 -10.35 20.59 6.56
C VAL A 169 -11.06 21.33 7.70
N ASN A 170 -11.84 20.61 8.50
CA ASN A 170 -12.40 21.15 9.75
C ASN A 170 -11.78 20.50 11.00
N ASP A 171 -11.29 19.27 10.88
CA ASP A 171 -10.63 18.53 11.95
C ASP A 171 -9.49 17.69 11.37
N PHE A 172 -8.27 18.22 11.44
CA PHE A 172 -7.08 17.52 10.97
C PHE A 172 -6.72 16.31 11.84
N ALA A 173 -7.07 16.31 13.12
CA ALA A 173 -6.80 15.18 14.00
C ALA A 173 -7.64 13.96 13.61
N ALA A 174 -8.89 14.17 13.18
CA ALA A 174 -9.73 13.12 12.61
C ALA A 174 -9.14 12.53 11.31
N VAL A 175 -8.53 13.36 10.45
CA VAL A 175 -7.83 12.90 9.23
C VAL A 175 -6.65 11.99 9.59
N LEU A 176 -5.84 12.38 10.59
CA LEU A 176 -4.68 11.59 11.03
C LEU A 176 -5.07 10.28 11.72
N THR A 177 -6.12 10.30 12.55
CA THR A 177 -6.58 9.15 13.34
C THR A 177 -7.63 8.31 12.63
N ASN A 178 -7.83 8.54 11.32
CA ASN A 178 -8.77 7.80 10.49
C ASN A 178 -8.51 6.28 10.59
N PRO A 179 -9.50 5.47 11.05
CA PRO A 179 -9.29 4.04 11.26
C PRO A 179 -8.90 3.29 9.98
N VAL A 180 -9.42 3.73 8.83
CA VAL A 180 -9.08 3.14 7.52
C VAL A 180 -7.61 3.42 7.16
N ALA A 181 -7.11 4.62 7.46
CA ALA A 181 -5.70 4.95 7.25
C ALA A 181 -4.78 4.11 8.15
N GLN A 182 -5.15 3.92 9.42
CA GLN A 182 -4.36 3.13 10.37
C GLN A 182 -4.29 1.65 9.93
N ALA A 183 -5.43 1.04 9.58
CA ALA A 183 -5.46 -0.33 9.09
C ALA A 183 -4.66 -0.49 7.79
N LYS A 184 -4.83 0.43 6.83
CA LYS A 184 -4.06 0.44 5.58
C LYS A 184 -2.56 0.58 5.81
N PHE A 185 -2.15 1.48 6.70
CA PHE A 185 -0.75 1.69 7.04
C PHE A 185 -0.10 0.40 7.50
N VAL A 186 -0.62 -0.20 8.56
CA VAL A 186 0.02 -1.37 9.15
C VAL A 186 -0.07 -2.59 8.23
N HIS A 187 -1.17 -2.77 7.50
CA HIS A 187 -1.32 -3.87 6.53
C HIS A 187 -0.31 -3.74 5.37
N THR A 188 -0.21 -2.56 4.74
CA THR A 188 0.67 -2.33 3.59
C THR A 188 2.15 -2.44 3.98
N VAL A 189 2.53 -1.86 5.11
CA VAL A 189 3.90 -1.95 5.62
C VAL A 189 4.26 -3.41 5.96
N SER A 190 3.36 -4.15 6.62
CA SER A 190 3.55 -5.58 6.90
C SER A 190 3.70 -6.40 5.62
N ALA A 191 2.94 -6.09 4.57
CA ALA A 191 3.09 -6.74 3.26
C ALA A 191 4.48 -6.46 2.64
N GLY A 192 5.00 -5.23 2.77
CA GLY A 192 6.37 -4.89 2.39
C GLY A 192 7.42 -5.69 3.16
N TYR A 193 7.20 -5.90 4.46
CA TYR A 193 8.07 -6.73 5.30
C TYR A 193 8.09 -8.19 4.84
N VAL A 194 6.93 -8.76 4.51
CA VAL A 194 6.82 -10.11 3.94
C VAL A 194 7.54 -10.18 2.59
N CYS A 195 7.36 -9.19 1.73
CA CYS A 195 8.02 -9.13 0.42
C CYS A 195 9.55 -9.21 0.55
N ALA A 196 10.15 -8.35 1.36
CA ALA A 196 11.60 -8.38 1.55
C ALA A 196 12.09 -9.65 2.27
N ALA A 197 11.32 -10.17 3.23
CA ALA A 197 11.65 -11.42 3.90
C ALA A 197 11.69 -12.60 2.90
N ILE A 198 10.68 -12.74 2.06
CA ILE A 198 10.63 -13.79 1.03
C ILE A 198 11.73 -13.57 -0.02
N PHE A 199 12.04 -12.33 -0.39
CA PHE A 199 13.16 -12.02 -1.28
C PHE A 199 14.51 -12.48 -0.69
N VAL A 200 14.82 -12.08 0.56
CA VAL A 200 16.04 -12.47 1.26
C VAL A 200 16.11 -13.99 1.44
N LEU A 201 14.98 -14.62 1.79
CA LEU A 201 14.86 -16.06 1.94
C LEU A 201 15.13 -16.80 0.62
N GLY A 202 14.50 -16.37 -0.48
CA GLY A 202 14.62 -16.99 -1.79
C GLY A 202 16.03 -16.85 -2.38
N VAL A 203 16.63 -15.66 -2.32
CA VAL A 203 18.01 -15.44 -2.77
C VAL A 203 19.00 -16.27 -1.94
N SER A 204 18.80 -16.33 -0.62
CA SER A 204 19.65 -17.15 0.25
C SER A 204 19.47 -18.65 0.02
N ALA A 205 18.24 -19.11 -0.24
CA ALA A 205 17.96 -20.49 -0.61
C ALA A 205 18.65 -20.87 -1.93
N TRP A 206 18.68 -19.96 -2.91
CA TRP A 206 19.43 -20.15 -4.15
C TRP A 206 20.93 -20.30 -3.90
N TYR A 207 21.52 -19.48 -3.03
CA TYR A 207 22.93 -19.63 -2.64
C TYR A 207 23.21 -21.01 -2.01
N LEU A 208 22.36 -21.49 -1.10
CA LEU A 208 22.49 -22.84 -0.53
C LEU A 208 22.38 -23.94 -1.59
N LEU A 209 21.42 -23.84 -2.51
CA LEU A 209 21.26 -24.80 -3.61
C LEU A 209 22.50 -24.89 -4.50
N LYS A 210 23.22 -23.77 -4.67
CA LYS A 210 24.47 -23.67 -5.44
C LYS A 210 25.73 -23.94 -4.61
N GLY A 211 25.61 -24.18 -3.31
CA GLY A 211 26.76 -24.36 -2.41
C GLY A 211 27.63 -23.11 -2.27
N ARG A 212 27.07 -21.91 -2.49
CA ARG A 212 27.77 -20.62 -2.43
C ARG A 212 27.41 -19.86 -1.17
N HIS A 213 28.34 -19.08 -0.63
CA HIS A 213 28.11 -18.13 0.47
C HIS A 213 27.31 -18.72 1.66
N VAL A 214 27.55 -20.00 1.98
CA VAL A 214 26.69 -20.81 2.88
C VAL A 214 26.48 -20.16 4.25
N ALA A 215 27.55 -19.61 4.82
CA ALA A 215 27.50 -18.96 6.13
C ALA A 215 26.60 -17.71 6.14
N LEU A 216 26.66 -16.90 5.07
CA LEU A 216 25.79 -15.74 4.90
C LEU A 216 24.36 -16.19 4.66
N ALA A 217 24.17 -17.12 3.72
CA ALA A 217 22.85 -17.60 3.33
C ALA A 217 22.06 -18.14 4.53
N LYS A 218 22.65 -19.01 5.36
CA LYS A 218 21.96 -19.54 6.55
C LYS A 218 21.52 -18.43 7.52
N ARG A 219 22.38 -17.44 7.79
CA ARG A 219 22.06 -16.35 8.72
C ARG A 219 20.99 -15.42 8.15
N SER A 220 21.11 -15.05 6.87
CA SER A 220 20.10 -14.29 6.15
C SER A 220 18.74 -15.00 6.18
N MET A 221 18.70 -16.31 5.93
CA MET A 221 17.46 -17.10 5.99
C MET A 221 16.86 -17.13 7.39
N THR A 222 17.66 -17.26 8.45
CA THR A 222 17.14 -17.24 9.83
C THR A 222 16.48 -15.92 10.16
N VAL A 223 17.13 -14.79 9.84
CA VAL A 223 16.56 -13.46 10.09
C VAL A 223 15.29 -13.25 9.24
N ALA A 224 15.36 -13.59 7.96
CA ALA A 224 14.22 -13.45 7.06
C ALA A 224 13.04 -14.35 7.44
N ALA A 225 13.27 -15.57 7.90
CA ALA A 225 12.19 -16.47 8.32
C ALA A 225 11.49 -15.96 9.58
N ALA A 226 12.25 -15.48 10.58
CA ALA A 226 11.67 -14.93 11.80
C ALA A 226 10.91 -13.62 11.52
N PHE A 227 11.52 -12.70 10.78
CA PHE A 227 10.89 -11.42 10.43
C PHE A 227 9.69 -11.61 9.51
N GLY A 228 9.80 -12.50 8.51
CA GLY A 228 8.72 -12.83 7.58
C GLY A 228 7.56 -13.55 8.26
N LEU A 229 7.81 -14.38 9.28
CA LEU A 229 6.75 -15.00 10.07
C LEU A 229 5.97 -13.94 10.86
N ALA A 230 6.67 -13.03 11.55
CA ALA A 230 6.02 -11.93 12.25
C ALA A 230 5.23 -11.02 11.28
N GLY A 231 5.83 -10.66 10.13
CA GLY A 231 5.18 -9.86 9.11
C GLY A 231 3.97 -10.54 8.46
N SER A 232 4.03 -11.85 8.21
CA SER A 232 2.94 -12.61 7.59
C SER A 232 1.77 -12.86 8.55
N LEU A 233 2.04 -13.02 9.85
CA LEU A 233 0.97 -13.03 10.86
C LEU A 233 0.33 -11.65 10.98
N SER A 234 1.15 -10.59 11.02
CA SER A 234 0.69 -9.20 11.08
C SER A 234 -0.22 -8.86 9.89
N VAL A 235 0.20 -9.15 8.66
CA VAL A 235 -0.56 -8.78 7.45
C VAL A 235 -1.92 -9.48 7.38
N VAL A 236 -2.04 -10.73 7.84
CA VAL A 236 -3.33 -11.46 7.84
C VAL A 236 -4.28 -10.91 8.90
N VAL A 237 -3.81 -10.69 10.13
CA VAL A 237 -4.63 -10.12 11.21
C VAL A 237 -5.12 -8.72 10.84
N LEU A 238 -4.25 -7.89 10.26
CA LEU A 238 -4.62 -6.54 9.84
C LEU A 238 -5.43 -6.52 8.55
N GLY A 239 -5.32 -7.56 7.72
CA GLY A 239 -6.17 -7.75 6.55
C GLY A 239 -7.61 -8.04 6.95
N ASP A 240 -7.79 -8.88 7.97
CA ASP A 240 -9.07 -9.14 8.60
C ASP A 240 -9.68 -7.85 9.19
N GLU A 241 -8.89 -7.06 9.91
CA GLU A 241 -9.35 -5.74 10.41
C GLU A 241 -9.72 -4.76 9.27
N SER A 242 -8.94 -4.73 8.19
CA SER A 242 -9.28 -3.92 7.02
C SER A 242 -10.56 -4.40 6.32
N GLY A 243 -10.84 -5.70 6.34
CA GLY A 243 -12.08 -6.28 5.82
C GLY A 243 -13.28 -5.84 6.64
N TYR A 244 -13.17 -5.90 7.97
CA TYR A 244 -14.19 -5.41 8.91
C TYR A 244 -14.52 -3.92 8.69
N LEU A 245 -13.50 -3.05 8.64
CA LEU A 245 -13.69 -1.62 8.39
C LEU A 245 -14.30 -1.33 6.99
N SER A 246 -14.04 -2.20 6.01
CA SER A 246 -14.70 -2.10 4.71
C SER A 246 -16.20 -2.40 4.80
N GLY A 247 -16.63 -3.27 5.73
CA GLY A 247 -18.05 -3.51 6.03
C GLY A 247 -18.76 -2.30 6.64
N GLU A 248 -18.05 -1.46 7.39
CA GLU A 248 -18.62 -0.25 7.99
C GLU A 248 -18.67 0.93 7.00
N HIS A 249 -17.62 1.12 6.21
CA HIS A 249 -17.45 2.33 5.40
C HIS A 249 -17.58 2.13 3.89
N GLN A 250 -17.43 0.90 3.37
CA GLN A 250 -17.43 0.59 1.93
C GLN A 250 -18.13 -0.74 1.61
N LYS A 251 -19.42 -0.78 1.94
CA LYS A 251 -20.24 -1.98 1.79
C LYS A 251 -20.28 -2.54 0.37
N MET A 252 -20.29 -1.67 -0.64
CA MET A 252 -20.30 -2.09 -2.04
C MET A 252 -19.02 -2.86 -2.41
N LYS A 253 -17.86 -2.41 -1.91
CA LYS A 253 -16.60 -3.12 -2.10
C LYS A 253 -16.65 -4.50 -1.45
N LEU A 254 -17.13 -4.59 -0.21
CA LEU A 254 -17.26 -5.86 0.51
C LEU A 254 -18.19 -6.84 -0.21
N ALA A 255 -19.36 -6.37 -0.63
CA ALA A 255 -20.33 -7.17 -1.37
C ALA A 255 -19.77 -7.62 -2.73
N ALA A 256 -19.03 -6.76 -3.43
CA ALA A 256 -18.39 -7.09 -4.70
C ALA A 256 -17.22 -8.06 -4.56
N ILE A 257 -16.38 -7.95 -3.52
CA ILE A 257 -15.32 -8.94 -3.30
C ILE A 257 -15.93 -10.30 -2.94
N GLU A 258 -17.00 -10.37 -2.16
CA GLU A 258 -17.65 -11.66 -1.83
C GLU A 258 -18.64 -12.18 -2.88
N ALA A 259 -18.89 -11.39 -3.94
CA ALA A 259 -19.90 -11.64 -4.97
C ALA A 259 -21.30 -11.90 -4.38
N MET A 260 -21.67 -11.08 -3.39
CA MET A 260 -22.97 -11.10 -2.72
C MET A 260 -24.00 -10.28 -3.50
N TRP A 261 -24.79 -10.95 -4.34
CA TRP A 261 -25.81 -10.29 -5.15
C TRP A 261 -27.01 -9.85 -4.31
N GLU A 262 -27.43 -10.69 -3.37
CA GLU A 262 -28.51 -10.45 -2.42
C GLU A 262 -27.97 -10.30 -0.99
N THR A 263 -28.77 -9.69 -0.12
CA THR A 263 -28.44 -9.54 1.30
C THR A 263 -28.36 -10.91 1.97
N GLU A 264 -27.23 -11.21 2.59
CA GLU A 264 -26.95 -12.51 3.19
C GLU A 264 -27.49 -12.54 4.62
N PRO A 265 -28.30 -13.56 4.98
CA PRO A 265 -28.80 -13.71 6.34
C PRO A 265 -27.66 -14.03 7.31
N ALA A 266 -27.80 -13.56 8.55
CA ALA A 266 -26.83 -13.85 9.59
C ALA A 266 -26.95 -15.32 10.06
N PRO A 267 -25.84 -16.03 10.32
CA PRO A 267 -24.45 -15.66 10.03
C PRO A 267 -24.05 -15.93 8.56
N ALA A 268 -23.54 -14.89 7.90
CA ALA A 268 -23.17 -14.96 6.48
C ALA A 268 -22.01 -15.95 6.20
N ALA A 269 -22.06 -16.61 5.05
CA ALA A 269 -21.03 -17.53 4.60
C ALA A 269 -19.94 -16.81 3.77
N PHE A 270 -18.72 -17.34 3.80
CA PHE A 270 -17.60 -16.84 2.98
C PHE A 270 -17.55 -17.60 1.65
N THR A 271 -17.45 -16.90 0.52
CA THR A 271 -17.42 -17.54 -0.80
C THR A 271 -15.98 -17.85 -1.20
N ALA A 272 -15.52 -19.08 -0.92
CA ALA A 272 -14.14 -19.49 -1.14
C ALA A 272 -13.78 -19.60 -2.63
N ILE A 273 -14.68 -20.16 -3.44
CA ILE A 273 -14.54 -20.30 -4.90
C ILE A 273 -15.91 -20.04 -5.53
N GLY A 274 -15.94 -19.42 -6.70
CA GLY A 274 -17.15 -19.15 -7.47
C GLY A 274 -16.81 -18.41 -8.76
N PHE A 275 -17.74 -18.39 -9.70
CA PHE A 275 -17.63 -17.65 -10.96
C PHE A 275 -18.75 -16.61 -11.01
N PRO A 276 -18.49 -15.37 -10.58
CA PRO A 276 -19.49 -14.31 -10.61
C PRO A 276 -19.89 -13.95 -12.04
N ASP A 277 -21.18 -13.98 -12.33
CA ASP A 277 -21.80 -13.48 -13.55
C ASP A 277 -22.58 -12.20 -13.23
N GLN A 278 -22.04 -11.06 -13.67
CA GLN A 278 -22.59 -9.75 -13.38
C GLN A 278 -23.79 -9.38 -14.27
N GLU A 279 -23.93 -10.02 -15.43
CA GLU A 279 -25.12 -9.83 -16.28
C GLU A 279 -26.30 -10.60 -15.70
N ALA A 280 -26.07 -11.85 -15.30
CA ALA A 280 -27.07 -12.69 -14.63
C ALA A 280 -27.33 -12.27 -13.17
N ARG A 281 -26.40 -11.54 -12.54
CA ARG A 281 -26.41 -11.19 -11.11
C ARG A 281 -26.44 -12.42 -10.20
N GLU A 282 -25.65 -13.42 -10.57
CA GLU A 282 -25.55 -14.68 -9.85
C GLU A 282 -24.08 -15.13 -9.78
N THR A 283 -23.76 -16.02 -8.84
CA THR A 283 -22.42 -16.61 -8.73
C THR A 283 -22.50 -18.11 -8.98
N HIS A 284 -21.95 -18.56 -10.11
CA HIS A 284 -22.00 -19.97 -10.49
C HIS A 284 -20.94 -20.81 -9.76
N TYR A 285 -21.27 -22.07 -9.49
CA TYR A 285 -20.38 -23.07 -8.87
C TYR A 285 -19.75 -22.59 -7.54
N ALA A 286 -20.51 -21.84 -6.74
CA ALA A 286 -20.03 -21.28 -5.50
C ALA A 286 -19.79 -22.37 -4.43
N ILE A 287 -18.61 -22.32 -3.80
CA ILE A 287 -18.27 -23.13 -2.63
C ILE A 287 -18.19 -22.18 -1.43
N HIS A 288 -19.12 -22.37 -0.50
CA HIS A 288 -19.24 -21.54 0.69
C HIS A 288 -18.61 -22.20 1.91
N ILE A 289 -17.94 -21.41 2.74
CA ILE A 289 -17.52 -21.77 4.09
C ILE A 289 -18.54 -21.16 5.05
N PRO A 290 -19.36 -21.96 5.74
CA PRO A 290 -20.41 -21.45 6.62
C PRO A 290 -19.84 -20.53 7.70
N TRP A 291 -20.56 -19.44 7.98
CA TRP A 291 -20.36 -18.51 9.12
C TRP A 291 -19.05 -17.72 9.13
N ALA A 292 -18.08 -18.08 8.30
CA ALA A 292 -16.78 -17.43 8.26
C ALA A 292 -16.90 -15.93 7.98
N MET A 293 -17.80 -15.54 7.06
CA MET A 293 -17.98 -14.13 6.70
C MET A 293 -18.69 -13.31 7.80
N GLY A 294 -19.61 -13.90 8.55
CA GLY A 294 -20.16 -13.26 9.76
C GLY A 294 -19.07 -13.00 10.81
N LEU A 295 -18.19 -13.97 11.06
CA LEU A 295 -17.13 -13.84 12.06
C LEU A 295 -16.06 -12.79 11.67
N ILE A 296 -15.61 -12.78 10.42
CA ILE A 296 -14.55 -11.87 9.96
C ILE A 296 -15.09 -10.51 9.50
N GLY A 297 -16.27 -10.49 8.87
CA GLY A 297 -16.86 -9.31 8.25
C GLY A 297 -17.70 -8.45 9.19
N THR A 298 -18.40 -9.04 10.16
CA THR A 298 -19.27 -8.29 11.09
C THR A 298 -18.89 -8.44 12.56
N ARG A 299 -17.96 -9.35 12.90
CA ARG A 299 -17.66 -9.75 14.29
C ARG A 299 -18.90 -10.24 15.05
N SER A 300 -19.90 -10.74 14.33
CA SER A 300 -21.23 -11.04 14.86
C SER A 300 -21.83 -12.28 14.18
N LEU A 301 -22.75 -12.95 14.89
CA LEU A 301 -23.51 -14.09 14.38
C LEU A 301 -24.95 -13.72 13.98
N ASP A 302 -25.34 -12.48 14.24
CA ASP A 302 -26.71 -11.96 14.15
C ASP A 302 -26.83 -10.71 13.25
N THR A 303 -25.72 -10.20 12.71
CA THR A 303 -25.70 -9.07 11.80
C THR A 303 -25.70 -9.52 10.34
N GLU A 304 -26.71 -9.08 9.59
CA GLU A 304 -26.82 -9.32 8.15
C GLU A 304 -25.81 -8.48 7.35
N LEU A 305 -25.37 -9.01 6.21
CA LEU A 305 -24.49 -8.30 5.28
C LEU A 305 -25.26 -7.89 4.03
N GLN A 306 -25.28 -6.59 3.74
CA GLN A 306 -26.04 -6.04 2.61
C GLN A 306 -25.45 -6.50 1.28
N GLY A 307 -26.32 -6.99 0.40
CA GLY A 307 -25.97 -7.40 -0.96
C GLY A 307 -25.91 -6.24 -1.95
N ILE A 308 -25.33 -6.51 -3.13
CA ILE A 308 -25.18 -5.54 -4.21
C ILE A 308 -26.53 -4.94 -4.62
N ASN A 309 -27.58 -5.76 -4.79
CA ASN A 309 -28.87 -5.29 -5.27
C ASN A 309 -29.53 -4.28 -4.31
N ASP A 310 -29.42 -4.48 -3.00
CA ASP A 310 -29.98 -3.54 -2.01
C ASP A 310 -29.13 -2.28 -1.88
N LEU A 311 -27.81 -2.39 -2.02
CA LEU A 311 -26.92 -1.23 -2.05
C LEU A 311 -27.17 -0.34 -3.28
N VAL A 312 -27.47 -0.94 -4.44
CA VAL A 312 -27.88 -0.17 -5.64
C VAL A 312 -29.19 0.58 -5.40
N LYS A 313 -30.21 -0.07 -4.80
CA LYS A 313 -31.47 0.60 -4.44
C LYS A 313 -31.21 1.77 -3.48
N HIS A 314 -30.31 1.58 -2.51
CA HIS A 314 -29.94 2.67 -1.61
C HIS A 314 -29.23 3.81 -2.34
N ALA A 315 -28.34 3.49 -3.29
CA ALA A 315 -27.68 4.50 -4.12
C ALA A 315 -28.67 5.31 -4.97
N GLU A 316 -29.75 4.71 -5.48
CA GLU A 316 -30.81 5.46 -6.18
C GLU A 316 -31.44 6.53 -5.30
N VAL A 317 -31.70 6.22 -4.02
CA VAL A 317 -32.23 7.19 -3.05
C VAL A 317 -31.23 8.32 -2.83
N LEU A 318 -29.95 7.98 -2.61
CA LEU A 318 -28.88 8.95 -2.41
C LEU A 318 -28.68 9.85 -3.64
N ILE A 319 -28.81 9.32 -4.85
CA ILE A 319 -28.74 10.13 -6.08
C ILE A 319 -29.89 11.16 -6.10
N ARG A 320 -31.12 10.74 -5.77
CA ARG A 320 -32.28 11.64 -5.75
C ARG A 320 -32.14 12.74 -4.70
N ASP A 321 -31.64 12.42 -3.51
CA ASP A 321 -31.36 13.42 -2.48
C ASP A 321 -30.19 14.33 -2.89
N GLY A 322 -29.17 13.76 -3.54
CA GLY A 322 -28.07 14.50 -4.13
C GLY A 322 -28.51 15.53 -5.16
N ILE A 323 -29.53 15.25 -5.99
CA ILE A 323 -30.08 16.21 -6.95
C ILE A 323 -30.61 17.46 -6.22
N LYS A 324 -31.25 17.29 -5.05
CA LYS A 324 -31.72 18.41 -4.22
C LYS A 324 -30.54 19.25 -3.70
N ALA A 325 -29.46 18.59 -3.26
CA ALA A 325 -28.24 19.27 -2.85
C ALA A 325 -27.59 20.03 -4.01
N TYR A 326 -27.58 19.43 -5.21
CA TYR A 326 -27.06 20.05 -6.42
C TYR A 326 -27.87 21.28 -6.82
N ASP A 327 -29.21 21.23 -6.72
CA ASP A 327 -30.05 22.39 -6.99
C ASP A 327 -29.81 23.54 -6.00
N ALA A 328 -29.66 23.24 -4.70
CA ALA A 328 -29.27 24.24 -3.72
C ALA A 328 -27.88 24.84 -4.03
N LEU A 329 -26.92 24.01 -4.45
CA LEU A 329 -25.58 24.44 -4.84
C LEU A 329 -25.59 25.39 -6.05
N GLU A 330 -26.38 25.08 -7.08
CA GLU A 330 -26.54 25.94 -8.26
C GLU A 330 -27.12 27.31 -7.88
N LYS A 331 -28.12 27.35 -6.99
CA LYS A 331 -28.67 28.62 -6.47
C LYS A 331 -27.64 29.42 -5.68
N ILE A 332 -26.81 28.75 -4.87
CA ILE A 332 -25.71 29.40 -4.14
C ILE A 332 -24.70 29.98 -5.14
N ARG A 333 -24.37 29.24 -6.21
CA ARG A 333 -23.44 29.69 -7.25
C ARG A 333 -23.98 30.90 -8.00
N ASP A 334 -25.26 30.89 -8.35
CA ASP A 334 -25.93 31.99 -9.06
C ASP A 334 -26.01 33.28 -8.21
N ALA A 335 -26.07 33.15 -6.88
CA ALA A 335 -26.00 34.28 -5.95
C ALA A 335 -24.60 34.93 -5.88
N GLY A 336 -23.54 34.26 -6.36
CA GLY A 336 -22.17 34.74 -6.38
C GLY A 336 -21.40 34.56 -5.06
N SER A 337 -20.07 34.48 -5.15
CA SER A 337 -19.16 34.17 -4.02
C SER A 337 -19.03 35.29 -2.97
N THR A 338 -19.48 36.50 -3.29
CA THR A 338 -19.42 37.68 -2.40
C THR A 338 -20.72 37.92 -1.62
N THR A 339 -21.78 37.20 -1.93
CA THR A 339 -23.08 37.31 -1.27
C THR A 339 -23.15 36.36 -0.09
N THR A 340 -23.62 36.84 1.08
CA THR A 340 -23.90 35.97 2.22
C THR A 340 -24.99 34.96 1.84
N ILE A 341 -24.70 33.66 1.95
CA ILE A 341 -25.68 32.59 1.71
C ILE A 341 -26.85 32.80 2.67
N SER A 342 -28.08 32.82 2.15
CA SER A 342 -29.25 32.95 3.02
C SER A 342 -29.34 31.74 3.97
N PRO A 343 -29.75 31.93 5.23
CA PRO A 343 -29.86 30.82 6.19
C PRO A 343 -30.67 29.63 5.64
N GLU A 344 -31.72 29.91 4.87
CA GLU A 344 -32.60 28.91 4.26
C GLU A 344 -31.89 28.09 3.17
N LEU A 345 -31.09 28.74 2.30
CA LEU A 345 -30.32 28.04 1.26
C LEU A 345 -29.20 27.20 1.88
N LYS A 346 -28.59 27.70 2.96
CA LYS A 346 -27.58 26.96 3.72
C LYS A 346 -28.19 25.70 4.35
N GLU A 347 -29.34 25.82 5.01
CA GLU A 347 -30.04 24.68 5.60
C GLU A 347 -30.48 23.65 4.54
N GLN A 348 -31.00 24.11 3.40
CA GLN A 348 -31.37 23.23 2.28
C GLN A 348 -30.17 22.44 1.73
N PHE A 349 -29.02 23.09 1.61
CA PHE A 349 -27.78 22.43 1.19
C PHE A 349 -27.29 21.45 2.26
N GLU A 350 -27.22 21.87 3.52
CA GLU A 350 -26.73 21.03 4.63
C GLU A 350 -27.59 19.78 4.86
N ALA A 351 -28.90 19.86 4.63
CA ALA A 351 -29.82 18.73 4.76
C ALA A 351 -29.48 17.55 3.84
N ASN A 352 -28.94 17.82 2.63
CA ASN A 352 -28.67 16.79 1.62
C ASN A 352 -27.21 16.79 1.13
N GLY A 353 -26.35 17.65 1.66
CA GLY A 353 -25.00 17.92 1.13
C GLY A 353 -24.09 16.69 1.12
N LYS A 354 -24.29 15.74 2.04
CA LYS A 354 -23.57 14.46 2.06
C LYS A 354 -23.85 13.59 0.82
N SER A 355 -24.99 13.78 0.18
CA SER A 355 -25.39 13.04 -1.02
C SER A 355 -25.01 13.76 -2.32
N LEU A 356 -24.37 14.94 -2.25
CA LEU A 356 -23.97 15.71 -3.43
C LEU A 356 -23.12 14.88 -4.40
N GLY A 357 -22.18 14.09 -3.87
CA GLY A 357 -21.32 13.23 -4.68
C GLY A 357 -22.09 12.21 -5.53
N TYR A 358 -23.21 11.70 -5.03
CA TYR A 358 -24.09 10.79 -5.76
C TYR A 358 -24.79 11.49 -6.93
N ALA A 359 -25.19 12.75 -6.77
CA ALA A 359 -25.71 13.55 -7.87
C ALA A 359 -24.69 13.71 -9.00
N LEU A 360 -23.40 13.85 -8.65
CA LEU A 360 -22.32 14.02 -9.63
C LEU A 360 -22.10 12.77 -10.50
N LEU A 361 -22.55 11.58 -10.09
CA LEU A 361 -22.52 10.38 -10.94
C LEU A 361 -23.35 10.58 -12.22
N LEU A 362 -24.41 11.39 -12.15
CA LEU A 362 -25.28 11.70 -13.29
C LEU A 362 -24.57 12.53 -14.37
N LYS A 363 -23.46 13.22 -14.04
CA LYS A 363 -22.69 14.00 -15.02
C LYS A 363 -22.05 13.17 -16.13
N ARG A 364 -22.04 11.84 -16.00
CA ARG A 364 -21.69 10.93 -17.09
C ARG A 364 -22.77 10.85 -18.18
N TYR A 365 -24.02 11.18 -17.84
CA TYR A 365 -25.21 10.94 -18.66
C TYR A 365 -25.95 12.21 -19.07
N VAL A 366 -25.87 13.26 -18.24
CA VAL A 366 -26.55 14.54 -18.45
C VAL A 366 -25.70 15.68 -17.89
N ASP A 367 -25.66 16.82 -18.59
CA ASP A 367 -24.84 17.96 -18.16
C ASP A 367 -25.34 18.57 -16.84
N ASP A 368 -26.66 18.67 -16.69
CA ASP A 368 -27.34 19.11 -15.47
C ASP A 368 -28.05 17.92 -14.78
N PRO A 369 -27.55 17.43 -13.62
CA PRO A 369 -28.17 16.37 -12.85
C PRO A 369 -29.66 16.57 -12.53
N ARG A 370 -30.15 17.82 -12.46
CA ARG A 370 -31.56 18.14 -12.20
C ARG A 370 -32.50 17.71 -13.32
N GLN A 371 -31.97 17.49 -14.52
CA GLN A 371 -32.73 17.08 -15.70
C GLN A 371 -32.66 15.56 -15.94
N ALA A 372 -32.07 14.80 -15.02
CA ALA A 372 -31.93 13.36 -15.15
C ALA A 372 -33.30 12.65 -15.15
N SER A 373 -33.50 11.76 -16.12
CA SER A 373 -34.62 10.82 -16.14
C SER A 373 -34.44 9.69 -15.11
N ASP A 374 -35.52 9.03 -14.73
CA ASP A 374 -35.47 7.86 -13.84
C ASP A 374 -34.59 6.74 -14.39
N ALA A 375 -34.56 6.56 -15.72
CA ALA A 375 -33.68 5.58 -16.37
C ALA A 375 -32.19 5.94 -16.21
N GLN A 376 -31.83 7.23 -16.29
CA GLN A 376 -30.46 7.69 -16.06
C GLN A 376 -30.07 7.56 -14.57
N ILE A 377 -31.00 7.79 -13.65
CA ILE A 377 -30.79 7.58 -12.20
C ILE A 377 -30.51 6.11 -11.91
N ALA A 378 -31.34 5.20 -12.42
CA ALA A 378 -31.13 3.75 -12.25
C ALA A 378 -29.78 3.30 -12.83
N LYS A 379 -29.40 3.84 -14.01
CA LYS A 379 -28.11 3.54 -14.63
C LYS A 379 -26.93 4.07 -13.79
N ALA A 380 -27.01 5.29 -13.28
CA ALA A 380 -25.99 5.86 -12.41
C ALA A 380 -25.90 5.14 -11.06
N ALA A 381 -27.01 4.62 -10.52
CA ALA A 381 -26.99 3.78 -9.34
C ALA A 381 -26.28 2.45 -9.61
N TRP A 382 -26.54 1.81 -10.76
CA TRP A 382 -25.84 0.58 -11.14
C TRP A 382 -24.33 0.80 -11.37
N ASP A 383 -23.94 1.96 -11.88
CA ASP A 383 -22.52 2.34 -12.04
C ASP A 383 -21.75 2.37 -10.70
N THR A 384 -22.45 2.37 -9.55
CA THR A 384 -21.81 2.22 -8.24
C THR A 384 -21.22 0.83 -8.01
N VAL A 385 -21.64 -0.17 -8.78
CA VAL A 385 -21.14 -1.55 -8.68
C VAL A 385 -19.85 -1.69 -9.49
N PRO A 386 -18.68 -1.91 -8.86
CA PRO A 386 -17.46 -2.21 -9.59
C PRO A 386 -17.55 -3.59 -10.27
N GLN A 387 -16.61 -3.89 -11.18
CA GLN A 387 -16.60 -5.21 -11.83
C GLN A 387 -16.32 -6.31 -10.79
N VAL A 388 -17.30 -7.20 -10.60
CA VAL A 388 -17.32 -8.17 -9.49
C VAL A 388 -16.30 -9.28 -9.70
N ALA A 389 -16.26 -9.92 -10.88
CA ALA A 389 -15.38 -11.06 -11.12
C ALA A 389 -13.88 -10.75 -10.94
N PRO A 390 -13.33 -9.63 -11.46
CA PRO A 390 -11.93 -9.26 -11.20
C PRO A 390 -11.63 -9.04 -9.71
N LEU A 391 -12.51 -8.36 -8.98
CA LEU A 391 -12.36 -8.11 -7.54
C LEU A 391 -12.41 -9.41 -6.75
N PHE A 392 -13.38 -10.27 -7.07
CA PHE A 392 -13.52 -11.58 -6.47
C PHE A 392 -12.21 -12.36 -6.57
N TRP A 393 -11.69 -12.60 -7.79
CA TRP A 393 -10.51 -13.45 -8.00
C TRP A 393 -9.21 -12.86 -7.46
N THR A 394 -9.00 -11.55 -7.61
CA THR A 394 -7.79 -10.89 -7.08
C THR A 394 -7.75 -10.96 -5.56
N PHE A 395 -8.89 -10.81 -4.88
CA PHE A 395 -8.99 -11.01 -3.43
C PHE A 395 -8.63 -12.45 -3.03
N ARG A 396 -9.12 -13.48 -3.74
CA ARG A 396 -8.81 -14.89 -3.42
C ARG A 396 -7.32 -15.18 -3.59
N ILE A 397 -6.72 -14.70 -4.68
CA ILE A 397 -5.28 -14.87 -4.94
C ILE A 397 -4.48 -14.22 -3.79
N MET A 398 -4.82 -12.99 -3.41
CA MET A 398 -4.17 -12.27 -2.32
C MET A 398 -4.27 -13.06 -1.00
N VAL A 399 -5.47 -13.49 -0.60
CA VAL A 399 -5.68 -14.23 0.66
C VAL A 399 -4.95 -15.57 0.65
N ALA A 400 -5.04 -16.32 -0.45
CA ALA A 400 -4.36 -17.61 -0.59
C ALA A 400 -2.83 -17.47 -0.47
N LEU A 401 -2.26 -16.45 -1.10
CA LEU A 401 -0.83 -16.14 -0.98
C LEU A 401 -0.44 -15.67 0.42
N GLY A 402 -1.27 -14.85 1.08
CA GLY A 402 -1.08 -14.44 2.48
C GLY A 402 -0.96 -15.64 3.42
N MET A 403 -1.89 -16.59 3.30
CA MET A 403 -1.85 -17.84 4.09
C MET A 403 -0.64 -18.71 3.73
N PHE A 404 -0.28 -18.79 2.45
CA PHE A 404 0.92 -19.49 1.99
C PHE A 404 2.19 -18.92 2.61
N PHE A 405 2.34 -17.60 2.72
CA PHE A 405 3.52 -16.97 3.31
C PHE A 405 3.68 -17.29 4.80
N ILE A 406 2.58 -17.40 5.55
CA ILE A 406 2.62 -17.86 6.95
C ILE A 406 3.20 -19.27 7.01
N VAL A 407 2.66 -20.20 6.23
CA VAL A 407 3.12 -21.61 6.23
C VAL A 407 4.59 -21.71 5.81
N LEU A 408 4.97 -20.99 4.75
CA LEU A 408 6.34 -21.00 4.22
C LEU A 408 7.34 -20.46 5.25
N THR A 409 7.07 -19.28 5.81
CA THR A 409 7.98 -18.64 6.77
C THR A 409 8.02 -19.40 8.10
N ALA A 410 6.90 -19.97 8.56
CA ALA A 410 6.85 -20.85 9.72
C ALA A 410 7.70 -22.12 9.52
N ALA A 411 7.61 -22.75 8.35
CA ALA A 411 8.40 -23.93 8.02
C ALA A 411 9.91 -23.61 8.04
N PHE A 412 10.32 -22.50 7.43
CA PHE A 412 11.72 -22.07 7.45
C PHE A 412 12.19 -21.62 8.84
N PHE A 413 11.34 -20.98 9.62
CA PHE A 413 11.64 -20.61 11.00
C PHE A 413 11.88 -21.86 11.85
N TYR A 414 11.00 -22.87 11.75
CA TYR A 414 11.18 -24.15 12.42
C TYR A 414 12.48 -24.86 12.01
N LEU A 415 12.79 -24.91 10.70
CA LEU A 415 14.04 -25.50 10.22
C LEU A 415 15.28 -24.73 10.69
N ALA A 416 15.21 -23.40 10.78
CA ALA A 416 16.26 -22.57 11.34
C ALA A 416 16.50 -22.90 12.82
N SER A 417 15.43 -23.01 13.62
CA SER A 417 15.50 -23.37 15.04
C SER A 417 16.07 -24.78 15.30
N ARG A 418 15.94 -25.69 14.33
CA ARG A 418 16.53 -27.04 14.40
C ARG A 418 17.93 -27.14 13.79
N HIS A 419 18.47 -26.05 13.25
CA HIS A 419 19.72 -26.03 12.48
C HIS A 419 19.71 -26.96 11.25
N GLN A 420 18.56 -27.10 10.58
CA GLN A 420 18.32 -28.05 9.48
C GLN A 420 17.95 -27.37 8.15
N LEU A 421 18.28 -26.09 7.95
CA LEU A 421 17.91 -25.30 6.77
C LEU A 421 18.33 -25.93 5.43
N GLU A 422 19.40 -26.73 5.41
CA GLU A 422 19.96 -27.33 4.19
C GLU A 422 19.41 -28.73 3.89
N ASN A 423 18.68 -29.35 4.82
CA ASN A 423 18.32 -30.77 4.72
C ASN A 423 17.23 -31.06 3.68
N ARG A 424 16.48 -30.04 3.24
CA ARG A 424 15.31 -30.19 2.37
C ARG A 424 15.48 -29.36 1.08
N ARG A 425 16.22 -29.90 0.09
CA ARG A 425 16.50 -29.19 -1.17
C ARG A 425 15.24 -28.76 -1.94
N TRP A 426 14.17 -29.54 -1.90
CA TRP A 426 12.90 -29.17 -2.56
C TRP A 426 12.29 -27.90 -1.96
N LEU A 427 12.37 -27.74 -0.63
CA LEU A 427 11.83 -26.57 0.07
C LEU A 427 12.66 -25.31 -0.24
N LEU A 428 13.97 -25.46 -0.44
CA LEU A 428 14.81 -24.36 -0.93
C LEU A 428 14.36 -23.89 -2.33
N TRP A 429 13.97 -24.81 -3.22
CA TRP A 429 13.39 -24.43 -4.50
C TRP A 429 12.04 -23.72 -4.34
N VAL A 430 11.18 -24.17 -3.41
CA VAL A 430 9.94 -23.46 -3.09
C VAL A 430 10.23 -22.02 -2.68
N ALA A 431 11.22 -21.77 -1.83
CA ALA A 431 11.61 -20.39 -1.47
C ALA A 431 12.06 -19.56 -2.67
N VAL A 432 12.83 -20.14 -3.61
CA VAL A 432 13.27 -19.46 -4.84
C VAL A 432 12.07 -19.11 -5.73
N TRP A 433 11.18 -20.07 -5.98
CA TRP A 433 9.98 -19.85 -6.79
C TRP A 433 8.95 -18.93 -6.11
N SER A 434 9.05 -18.75 -4.80
CA SER A 434 8.20 -17.84 -4.05
C SER A 434 8.62 -16.38 -4.19
N ILE A 435 9.80 -16.07 -4.71
CA ILE A 435 10.29 -14.69 -4.87
C ILE A 435 9.23 -13.79 -5.51
N PRO A 436 8.64 -14.06 -6.69
CA PRO A 436 7.66 -13.15 -7.30
C PRO A 436 6.30 -13.10 -6.59
N LEU A 437 5.97 -14.05 -5.71
CA LEU A 437 4.61 -14.19 -5.19
C LEU A 437 4.15 -13.03 -4.30
N PRO A 438 4.98 -12.46 -3.40
CA PRO A 438 4.58 -11.27 -2.63
C PRO A 438 4.20 -10.09 -3.52
N TRP A 439 4.92 -9.85 -4.63
CA TRP A 439 4.56 -8.83 -5.60
C TRP A 439 3.17 -9.10 -6.19
N VAL A 440 2.90 -10.34 -6.62
CA VAL A 440 1.56 -10.71 -7.13
C VAL A 440 0.47 -10.45 -6.09
N ALA A 441 0.67 -10.85 -4.83
CA ALA A 441 -0.29 -10.63 -3.76
C ALA A 441 -0.53 -9.13 -3.48
N ILE A 442 0.54 -8.34 -3.46
CA ILE A 442 0.51 -6.90 -3.22
C ILE A 442 -0.23 -6.18 -4.35
N GLU A 443 0.07 -6.48 -5.62
CA GLU A 443 -0.63 -5.88 -6.75
C GLU A 443 -2.11 -6.27 -6.78
N CYS A 444 -2.43 -7.53 -6.44
CA CYS A 444 -3.82 -7.94 -6.25
C CYS A 444 -4.50 -7.15 -5.13
N GLY A 445 -3.83 -6.93 -4.00
CA GLY A 445 -4.35 -6.16 -2.87
C GLY A 445 -4.62 -4.70 -3.21
N TRP A 446 -3.68 -4.04 -3.90
CA TRP A 446 -3.88 -2.66 -4.40
C TRP A 446 -5.00 -2.59 -5.43
N PHE A 447 -5.09 -3.56 -6.33
CA PHE A 447 -6.20 -3.65 -7.26
C PHE A 447 -7.54 -3.76 -6.51
N VAL A 448 -7.67 -4.67 -5.53
CA VAL A 448 -8.89 -4.79 -4.71
C VAL A 448 -9.22 -3.48 -4.00
N ALA A 449 -8.23 -2.82 -3.39
CA ALA A 449 -8.44 -1.60 -2.62
C ALA A 449 -8.85 -0.40 -3.49
N GLU A 450 -8.23 -0.22 -4.65
CA GLU A 450 -8.40 0.98 -5.48
C GLU A 450 -9.43 0.79 -6.59
N PHE A 451 -9.44 -0.37 -7.25
CA PHE A 451 -10.49 -0.70 -8.21
C PHE A 451 -11.83 -0.95 -7.51
N GLY A 452 -11.82 -1.50 -6.30
CA GLY A 452 -13.03 -1.69 -5.50
C GLY A 452 -13.65 -0.38 -4.97
N ARG A 453 -12.93 0.74 -5.05
CA ARG A 453 -13.48 2.08 -4.74
C ARG A 453 -14.24 2.68 -5.93
N GLN A 454 -14.05 2.14 -7.13
CA GLN A 454 -14.78 2.64 -8.30
C GLN A 454 -16.29 2.51 -8.08
N PRO A 455 -17.08 3.53 -8.48
CA PRO A 455 -16.75 4.64 -9.40
C PRO A 455 -16.12 5.88 -8.74
N TRP A 456 -15.82 5.85 -7.45
CA TRP A 456 -15.35 6.99 -6.69
C TRP A 456 -13.82 7.19 -6.76
N ILE A 457 -13.40 8.45 -6.91
CA ILE A 457 -12.01 8.84 -6.61
C ILE A 457 -11.87 9.17 -5.12
N ILE A 458 -12.89 9.82 -4.53
CA ILE A 458 -13.10 9.98 -3.09
C ILE A 458 -14.47 9.38 -2.77
N GLU A 459 -14.49 8.37 -1.89
CA GLU A 459 -15.68 7.58 -1.57
C GLU A 459 -16.87 8.48 -1.20
N GLY A 460 -17.99 8.33 -1.92
CA GLY A 460 -19.25 9.07 -1.70
C GLY A 460 -19.21 10.58 -1.98
N VAL A 461 -18.05 11.15 -2.32
CA VAL A 461 -17.86 12.61 -2.45
C VAL A 461 -17.58 13.01 -3.89
N LEU A 462 -16.60 12.38 -4.55
CA LEU A 462 -16.15 12.78 -5.88
C LEU A 462 -16.05 11.56 -6.80
N PRO A 463 -16.89 11.49 -7.86
CA PRO A 463 -16.76 10.45 -8.88
C PRO A 463 -15.50 10.60 -9.75
N THR A 464 -14.96 9.47 -10.20
CA THR A 464 -13.76 9.46 -11.06
C THR A 464 -13.99 10.17 -12.39
N ALA A 465 -15.20 10.08 -12.94
CA ALA A 465 -15.56 10.66 -14.24
C ALA A 465 -15.49 12.20 -14.27
N VAL A 466 -15.74 12.86 -13.14
CA VAL A 466 -15.71 14.33 -13.03
C VAL A 466 -14.35 14.87 -12.58
N ALA A 467 -13.46 13.99 -12.11
CA ALA A 467 -12.18 14.36 -11.51
C ALA A 467 -11.03 14.54 -12.51
N ALA A 468 -11.15 13.94 -13.69
CA ALA A 468 -10.09 13.93 -14.70
C ALA A 468 -9.89 15.32 -15.34
N SER A 469 -8.64 15.64 -15.66
CA SER A 469 -8.29 16.84 -16.43
C SER A 469 -8.89 16.78 -17.84
N ASN A 470 -9.25 17.94 -18.39
CA ASN A 470 -9.69 18.07 -19.78
C ASN A 470 -8.47 18.02 -20.74
N LEU A 471 -7.98 16.82 -21.00
CA LEU A 471 -6.80 16.55 -21.84
C LEU A 471 -7.20 15.93 -23.18
N GLY A 472 -6.43 16.22 -24.23
CA GLY A 472 -6.61 15.56 -25.53
C GLY A 472 -6.20 14.09 -25.48
N VAL A 473 -7.03 13.21 -26.06
CA VAL A 473 -6.79 11.75 -26.16
C VAL A 473 -5.39 11.43 -26.71
N THR A 474 -4.95 12.14 -27.76
CA THR A 474 -3.63 11.96 -28.37
C THR A 474 -2.50 12.25 -27.38
N THR A 475 -2.61 13.31 -26.58
CA THR A 475 -1.62 13.67 -25.56
C THR A 475 -1.51 12.59 -24.50
N LEU A 476 -2.66 12.06 -24.03
CA LEU A 476 -2.68 10.96 -23.07
C LEU A 476 -2.06 9.69 -23.65
N LEU A 477 -2.39 9.31 -24.89
CA LEU A 477 -1.82 8.11 -25.52
C LEU A 477 -0.30 8.21 -25.70
N ILE A 478 0.20 9.36 -26.15
CA ILE A 478 1.64 9.60 -26.31
C ILE A 478 2.35 9.50 -24.95
N THR A 479 1.80 10.12 -23.91
CA THR A 479 2.40 10.11 -22.57
C THR A 479 2.32 8.72 -21.92
N ILE A 480 1.22 7.97 -22.11
CA ILE A 480 1.12 6.56 -21.70
C ILE A 480 2.22 5.75 -22.36
N LEU A 481 2.36 5.83 -23.69
CA LEU A 481 3.38 5.09 -24.42
C LEU A 481 4.80 5.46 -23.97
N GLY A 482 5.04 6.76 -23.74
CA GLY A 482 6.30 7.25 -23.18
C GLY A 482 6.61 6.68 -21.79
N PHE A 483 5.64 6.69 -20.88
CA PHE A 483 5.80 6.12 -19.54
C PHE A 483 5.99 4.60 -19.57
N VAL A 484 5.21 3.86 -20.36
CA VAL A 484 5.38 2.41 -20.51
C VAL A 484 6.78 2.08 -21.03
N ALA A 485 7.25 2.78 -22.06
CA ALA A 485 8.59 2.58 -22.59
C ALA A 485 9.67 2.86 -21.54
N LEU A 486 9.57 4.00 -20.84
CA LEU A 486 10.51 4.40 -19.80
C LEU A 486 10.55 3.37 -18.67
N TYR A 487 9.40 3.00 -18.10
CA TYR A 487 9.33 2.05 -17.00
C TYR A 487 9.79 0.65 -17.39
N THR A 488 9.50 0.21 -18.62
CA THR A 488 10.01 -1.07 -19.13
C THR A 488 11.53 -1.07 -19.19
N VAL A 489 12.15 0.02 -19.67
CA VAL A 489 13.61 0.16 -19.72
C VAL A 489 14.19 0.18 -18.31
N LEU A 490 13.62 0.95 -17.38
CA LEU A 490 14.06 1.02 -16.00
C LEU A 490 13.97 -0.34 -15.30
N LEU A 491 12.87 -1.07 -15.48
CA LEU A 491 12.68 -2.41 -14.94
C LEU A 491 13.72 -3.40 -15.51
N ILE A 492 14.00 -3.36 -16.82
CA ILE A 492 15.04 -4.22 -17.42
C ILE A 492 16.43 -3.92 -16.84
N ILE A 493 16.77 -2.64 -16.65
CA ILE A 493 18.04 -2.22 -16.06
C ILE A 493 18.13 -2.70 -14.61
N GLU A 494 17.09 -2.47 -13.81
CA GLU A 494 17.00 -2.88 -12.42
C GLU A 494 17.20 -4.39 -12.28
N MET A 495 16.44 -5.20 -13.03
CA MET A 495 16.51 -6.66 -12.94
C MET A 495 17.91 -7.17 -13.33
N LYS A 496 18.55 -6.56 -14.34
CA LYS A 496 19.94 -6.88 -14.71
C LYS A 496 20.92 -6.54 -13.58
N LEU A 497 20.76 -5.39 -12.93
CA LEU A 497 21.63 -4.97 -11.83
C LEU A 497 21.43 -5.84 -10.59
N MET A 498 20.18 -6.12 -10.20
CA MET A 498 19.84 -7.03 -9.10
C MET A 498 20.44 -8.42 -9.32
N LEU A 499 20.18 -9.04 -10.48
CA LEU A 499 20.71 -10.37 -10.80
C LEU A 499 22.24 -10.37 -10.84
N LYS A 500 22.87 -9.33 -11.39
CA LYS A 500 24.33 -9.20 -11.41
C LYS A 500 24.91 -9.08 -10.00
N ALA A 501 24.30 -8.29 -9.12
CA ALA A 501 24.71 -8.14 -7.74
C ALA A 501 24.54 -9.44 -6.94
N ILE A 502 23.42 -10.15 -7.11
CA ILE A 502 23.19 -11.48 -6.53
C ILE A 502 24.20 -12.52 -7.07
N GLN A 503 24.51 -12.50 -8.36
CA GLN A 503 25.49 -13.42 -8.93
C GLN A 503 26.91 -13.16 -8.43
N LYS A 504 27.28 -11.88 -8.23
CA LYS A 504 28.56 -11.48 -7.62
C LYS A 504 28.65 -11.96 -6.17
N GLY A 505 27.58 -11.78 -5.40
CA GLY A 505 27.54 -12.14 -3.99
C GLY A 505 28.23 -11.12 -3.07
N PRO A 506 28.30 -11.41 -1.76
CA PRO A 506 28.93 -10.52 -0.77
C PRO A 506 30.43 -10.36 -1.00
N GLU A 507 30.95 -9.17 -0.69
CA GLU A 507 32.40 -8.94 -0.61
C GLU A 507 32.95 -9.50 0.70
N LEU A 508 34.05 -10.26 0.60
CA LEU A 508 34.70 -10.88 1.76
C LEU A 508 35.66 -9.87 2.39
N GLU A 509 35.29 -9.35 3.55
CA GLU A 509 36.22 -8.64 4.43
C GLU A 509 37.01 -9.66 5.28
N PRO A 510 38.33 -9.50 5.43
CA PRO A 510 39.11 -10.33 6.34
C PRO A 510 38.58 -10.17 7.77
N GLU A 511 38.51 -11.26 8.54
CA GLU A 511 38.20 -11.20 9.96
C GLU A 511 39.24 -10.31 10.66
N GLN A 512 38.84 -9.13 11.12
CA GLN A 512 39.65 -8.36 12.06
C GLN A 512 39.72 -9.19 13.35
N ARG A 513 40.90 -9.76 13.63
CA ARG A 513 41.20 -10.24 14.99
C ARG A 513 41.11 -9.02 15.90
N ASP A 514 40.11 -8.99 16.78
CA ASP A 514 40.11 -8.03 17.88
C ASP A 514 41.47 -8.12 18.60
N PRO A 515 42.08 -6.98 18.99
CA PRO A 515 43.16 -7.04 19.96
C PRO A 515 42.61 -7.80 21.18
N GLN A 516 43.34 -8.84 21.61
CA GLN A 516 42.91 -9.65 22.75
C GLN A 516 42.43 -8.75 23.89
N PRO A 517 41.36 -9.12 24.63
CA PRO A 517 41.04 -8.42 25.85
C PRO A 517 42.30 -8.41 26.69
N LEU A 518 42.79 -7.22 27.07
CA LEU A 518 43.94 -7.07 27.97
C LEU A 518 43.70 -8.01 29.15
N SER A 519 44.49 -9.09 29.24
CA SER A 519 44.35 -10.00 30.35
C SER A 519 44.63 -9.20 31.62
N TYR A 520 43.82 -9.38 32.66
CA TYR A 520 44.00 -8.73 33.96
C TYR A 520 45.43 -8.90 34.54
N ALA A 521 46.23 -9.83 34.03
CA ALA A 521 47.62 -10.03 34.41
C ALA A 521 48.57 -8.89 34.01
N SER A 522 48.24 -8.04 33.02
CA SER A 522 49.15 -6.94 32.59
C SER A 522 49.05 -5.67 33.43
N ILE A 523 48.10 -5.59 34.38
CA ILE A 523 47.92 -4.43 35.27
C ILE A 523 48.69 -4.63 36.60
N ALA A 524 49.10 -5.86 36.93
CA ALA A 524 49.69 -6.20 38.23
C ALA A 524 51.22 -5.99 38.34
N THR A 525 51.93 -5.63 37.27
CA THR A 525 53.41 -5.52 37.28
C THR A 525 53.97 -4.13 37.10
N ALA A 526 53.13 -3.09 37.01
CA ALA A 526 53.62 -1.71 36.99
C ALA A 526 53.88 -1.20 38.42
N GLN A 527 55.01 -1.61 39.02
CA GLN A 527 55.54 -0.90 40.18
C GLN A 527 56.11 0.46 39.74
N PRO A 528 55.72 1.58 40.39
CA PRO A 528 56.32 2.87 40.09
C PRO A 528 57.72 2.97 40.71
N THR A 529 58.74 3.04 39.87
CA THR A 529 60.09 3.44 40.31
C THR A 529 60.09 4.94 40.60
N TYR A 530 60.09 5.30 41.88
CA TYR A 530 60.51 6.63 42.32
C TYR A 530 62.03 6.76 42.12
N SER A 531 62.48 7.69 41.28
CA SER A 531 63.83 8.24 41.36
C SER A 531 63.73 9.74 41.52
N GLY A 532 64.03 10.22 42.72
CA GLY A 532 64.32 11.62 42.97
C GLY A 532 65.73 11.96 42.53
N LYS A 533 65.86 13.04 41.75
CA LYS A 533 66.73 14.20 41.98
C LYS A 533 66.51 15.21 40.86
#